data_AF-A0ABD7Z0E9-F1
#
_entry.id   AF-A0ABD7Z0E9-F1
#
_cell.length_a   1.000
_cell.length_b   1.000
_cell.length_c   1.000
_cell.angle_alpha   90.00
_cell.angle_beta   90.00
_cell.angle_gamma   90.00
#
_symmetry.space_group_name_H-M   'P 1'
#
loop_
_entity.id
_entity.type
_entity.pdbx_description
1 polymer ?
#
loop_
_entity_poly.entity_id
_entity_poly.type
_entity_poly.pdbx_seq_one_letter_code
_entity_poly.pdbx_strand_id
1 'polypeptide(L)'
;MHIIHTIAEMRSWRRQAERVALVPTMGNLHEGHLSLVRTAKAYADSVVISIFVNRIQFGAGEDFDKYPRTLEQDVEKLKAAGADVVFAPDESELYPNGVQSYFVEPPAIQNELCGRSRPGHFRGVATVVTKLFNIVQPDVACFGKKDYQQLAVIKGMVQDLNMDVEIIPVEIERAQTGLALSSRNGYLSAQEHVQAAQLSAQLQNIADAIKLGNTNFSALENSAATYLQQNGWQVDYIEIRQAQTLTKAQISDKNLVILAAAILGTTRLIDNIEVNLSH
;
A
#
# COMPACT_ATOMS: atom_id res chain seq x y z
N MET A 1 19.44 15.57 5.96
CA MET A 1 18.98 14.38 5.23
C MET A 1 20.15 13.77 4.47
N HIS A 2 20.48 12.51 4.73
CA HIS A 2 21.49 11.73 4.01
C HIS A 2 20.85 10.98 2.85
N ILE A 3 21.58 10.81 1.74
CA ILE A 3 21.16 9.97 0.62
C ILE A 3 22.16 8.81 0.54
N ILE A 4 21.68 7.60 0.74
CA ILE A 4 22.47 6.38 0.84
C ILE A 4 22.08 5.45 -0.30
N HIS A 5 23.08 4.93 -1.02
CA HIS A 5 22.85 4.05 -2.17
C HIS A 5 23.27 2.60 -1.93
N THR A 6 24.08 2.31 -0.91
CA THR A 6 24.62 0.97 -0.65
C THR A 6 24.14 0.40 0.67
N ILE A 7 23.99 -0.92 0.74
CA ILE A 7 23.66 -1.68 1.95
C ILE A 7 24.76 -1.48 3.00
N ALA A 8 26.03 -1.43 2.58
CA ALA A 8 27.15 -1.23 3.48
C ALA A 8 27.06 0.12 4.22
N GLU A 9 26.78 1.19 3.49
CA GLU A 9 26.59 2.53 4.05
C GLU A 9 25.32 2.61 4.92
N MET A 10 24.21 2.02 4.47
CA MET A 10 22.96 1.97 5.23
C MET A 10 23.13 1.28 6.58
N ARG A 11 23.82 0.14 6.61
CA ARG A 11 24.15 -0.58 7.84
C ARG A 11 25.12 0.19 8.72
N SER A 12 26.06 0.92 8.11
CA SER A 12 26.99 1.77 8.88
C SER A 12 26.25 2.89 9.59
N TRP A 13 25.34 3.57 8.89
CA TRP A 13 24.47 4.59 9.48
C TRP A 13 23.57 4.02 10.58
N ARG A 14 22.93 2.87 10.33
CA ARG A 14 21.98 2.25 11.29
C ARG A 14 22.60 1.97 12.65
N ARG A 15 23.88 1.58 12.70
CA ARG A 15 24.62 1.30 13.95
C ARG A 15 24.76 2.52 14.87
N GLN A 16 24.59 3.73 14.34
CA GLN A 16 24.72 4.98 15.09
C GLN A 16 23.36 5.59 15.47
N ALA A 17 22.27 5.06 14.91
CA ALA A 17 20.92 5.54 15.18
C ALA A 17 20.29 4.81 16.38
N GLU A 18 19.51 5.53 17.18
CA GLU A 18 18.77 4.97 18.32
C GLU A 18 17.50 4.25 17.83
N ARG A 19 16.35 4.93 17.84
CA ARG A 19 15.09 4.39 17.33
C ARG A 19 14.84 4.84 15.89
N VAL A 20 14.59 3.88 15.00
CA VAL A 20 14.47 4.10 13.55
C VAL A 20 13.08 3.71 13.04
N ALA A 21 12.43 4.64 12.34
CA ALA A 21 11.23 4.35 11.54
C ALA A 21 11.60 4.16 10.07
N LEU A 22 11.04 3.13 9.44
CA LEU A 22 11.16 2.89 8.00
C LEU A 22 9.84 3.19 7.27
N VAL A 23 9.93 3.93 6.17
CA VAL A 23 8.83 4.15 5.22
C VAL A 23 9.23 3.57 3.86
N PRO A 24 8.82 2.35 3.50
CA PRO A 24 9.13 1.78 2.20
C PRO A 24 8.29 2.37 1.08
N THR A 25 8.92 2.85 0.01
CA THR A 25 8.24 3.41 -1.16
C THR A 25 8.89 2.95 -2.47
N MET A 26 8.18 3.15 -3.58
CA MET A 26 8.72 3.01 -4.94
C MET A 26 9.08 4.36 -5.59
N GLY A 27 9.06 5.47 -4.84
CA GLY A 27 9.28 6.83 -5.38
C GLY A 27 8.03 7.44 -6.03
N ASN A 28 8.23 8.52 -6.80
CA ASN A 28 7.17 9.38 -7.35
C ASN A 28 6.15 9.80 -6.28
N LEU A 29 6.70 10.49 -5.28
CA LEU A 29 6.04 10.76 -4.01
C LEU A 29 4.93 11.81 -4.15
N HIS A 30 3.92 11.66 -3.32
CA HIS A 30 2.74 12.52 -3.22
C HIS A 30 2.37 12.68 -1.75
N GLU A 31 1.33 13.47 -1.45
CA GLU A 31 0.96 13.81 -0.07
C GLU A 31 0.70 12.60 0.83
N GLY A 32 0.07 11.55 0.29
CA GLY A 32 -0.04 10.24 0.97
C GLY A 32 1.30 9.68 1.48
N HIS A 33 2.38 9.78 0.70
CA HIS A 33 3.71 9.35 1.15
C HIS A 33 4.29 10.29 2.21
N LEU A 34 4.09 11.60 2.06
CA LEU A 34 4.59 12.58 3.03
C LEU A 34 3.86 12.45 4.38
N SER A 35 2.59 12.01 4.37
CA SER A 35 1.84 11.67 5.58
C SER A 35 2.43 10.46 6.32
N LEU A 36 2.94 9.46 5.59
CA LEU A 36 3.70 8.36 6.19
C LEU A 36 4.94 8.87 6.93
N VAL A 37 5.71 9.78 6.29
CA VAL A 37 6.92 10.36 6.88
C VAL A 37 6.59 11.16 8.13
N ARG A 38 5.57 12.02 8.09
CA ARG A 38 5.14 12.80 9.27
C ARG A 38 4.64 11.91 10.41
N THR A 39 3.91 10.84 10.08
CA THR A 39 3.47 9.86 11.08
C THR A 39 4.66 9.15 11.70
N ALA A 40 5.62 8.70 10.89
CA ALA A 40 6.82 8.00 11.33
C ALA A 40 7.64 8.78 12.38
N LYS A 41 7.69 10.11 12.26
CA LYS A 41 8.36 11.00 13.23
C LYS A 41 7.77 10.96 14.64
N ALA A 42 6.52 10.54 14.80
CA ALA A 42 5.92 10.37 16.12
C ALA A 42 6.36 9.07 16.82
N TYR A 43 7.01 8.15 16.10
CA TYR A 43 7.34 6.81 16.58
C TYR A 43 8.84 6.52 16.61
N ALA A 44 9.72 7.43 16.17
CA ALA A 44 11.16 7.21 16.10
C ALA A 44 11.97 8.51 16.09
N ASP A 45 13.25 8.42 16.46
CA ASP A 45 14.21 9.54 16.47
C ASP A 45 14.76 9.83 15.07
N SER A 46 14.79 8.83 14.20
CA SER A 46 15.22 8.97 12.82
C SER A 46 14.28 8.27 11.85
N VAL A 47 13.99 8.91 10.72
CA VAL A 47 13.10 8.37 9.69
C VAL A 47 13.89 8.07 8.42
N VAL A 48 13.89 6.80 8.04
CA VAL A 48 14.50 6.26 6.81
C VAL A 48 13.39 6.03 5.77
N ILE A 49 13.56 6.57 4.58
CA ILE A 49 12.65 6.34 3.46
C ILE A 49 13.41 5.49 2.45
N SER A 50 12.88 4.33 2.09
CA SER A 50 13.44 3.59 0.95
C SER A 50 12.73 4.02 -0.33
N ILE A 51 13.49 4.31 -1.39
CA ILE A 51 12.97 4.54 -2.74
C ILE A 51 13.54 3.45 -3.64
N PHE A 52 12.70 2.46 -3.97
CA PHE A 52 13.11 1.37 -4.84
C PHE A 52 11.94 0.83 -5.66
N VAL A 53 12.02 0.94 -6.99
CA VAL A 53 11.04 0.34 -7.90
C VAL A 53 11.37 -1.16 -8.01
N ASN A 54 10.73 -1.96 -7.18
CA ASN A 54 11.00 -3.38 -7.06
C ASN A 54 10.49 -4.17 -8.28
N ARG A 55 11.38 -4.73 -9.11
CA ARG A 55 10.97 -5.50 -10.30
C ARG A 55 10.13 -6.74 -10.01
N ILE A 56 10.44 -7.48 -8.94
CA ILE A 56 9.83 -8.81 -8.70
C ILE A 56 8.38 -8.75 -8.20
N GLN A 57 7.84 -7.56 -7.92
CA GLN A 57 6.42 -7.37 -7.61
C GLN A 57 5.59 -6.89 -8.82
N PHE A 58 6.20 -6.76 -10.01
CA PHE A 58 5.49 -6.45 -11.24
C PHE A 58 5.28 -7.71 -12.08
N GLY A 59 4.05 -7.89 -12.56
CA GLY A 59 3.70 -8.98 -13.49
C GLY A 59 4.15 -8.69 -14.93
N ALA A 60 4.11 -9.72 -15.78
CA ALA A 60 4.33 -9.55 -17.21
C ALA A 60 3.26 -8.62 -17.81
N GLY A 61 3.70 -7.58 -18.54
CA GLY A 61 2.80 -6.58 -19.12
C GLY A 61 2.34 -5.49 -18.15
N GLU A 62 2.77 -5.51 -16.88
CA GLU A 62 2.57 -4.38 -15.97
C GLU A 62 3.51 -3.20 -16.29
N ASP A 63 3.32 -2.10 -15.58
CA ASP A 63 3.91 -0.79 -15.86
C ASP A 63 5.36 -0.60 -15.38
N PHE A 64 6.15 -1.66 -15.16
CA PHE A 64 7.50 -1.56 -14.59
C PHE A 64 8.43 -0.59 -15.37
N ASP A 65 8.49 -0.73 -16.70
CA ASP A 65 9.36 0.10 -17.54
C ASP A 65 8.83 1.55 -17.62
N LYS A 66 7.52 1.74 -17.45
CA LYS A 66 6.85 3.04 -17.48
C LYS A 66 6.70 3.69 -16.10
N TYR A 67 7.11 3.00 -15.04
CA TYR A 67 6.96 3.48 -13.68
C TYR A 67 7.81 4.76 -13.50
N PRO A 68 7.21 5.87 -13.02
CA PRO A 68 7.91 7.15 -12.91
C PRO A 68 9.05 7.07 -11.89
N ARG A 69 10.22 7.59 -12.28
CA ARG A 69 11.43 7.65 -11.44
C ARG A 69 11.86 9.11 -11.32
N THR A 70 11.63 9.69 -10.14
CA THR A 70 11.72 11.14 -9.89
C THR A 70 12.56 11.44 -8.65
N LEU A 71 13.69 10.74 -8.48
CA LEU A 71 14.45 10.73 -7.22
C LEU A 71 14.82 12.13 -6.73
N GLU A 72 15.24 13.02 -7.62
CA GLU A 72 15.57 14.41 -7.28
C GLU A 72 14.35 15.17 -6.71
N GLN A 73 13.19 15.08 -7.38
CA GLN A 73 11.97 15.72 -6.90
C GLN A 73 11.46 15.09 -5.60
N ASP A 74 11.65 13.79 -5.43
CA ASP A 74 11.26 13.05 -4.24
C ASP A 74 12.11 13.46 -3.03
N VAL A 75 13.43 13.60 -3.21
CA VAL A 75 14.37 14.08 -2.18
C VAL A 75 14.00 15.47 -1.68
N GLU A 76 13.65 16.41 -2.56
CA GLU A 76 13.23 17.76 -2.13
C GLU A 76 11.96 17.74 -1.28
N LYS A 77 10.96 16.94 -1.67
CA LYS A 77 9.72 16.76 -0.88
C LYS A 77 10.00 16.11 0.48
N LEU A 78 10.86 15.10 0.52
CA LEU A 78 11.22 14.38 1.75
C LEU A 78 11.98 15.25 2.73
N LYS A 79 12.88 16.10 2.23
CA LYS A 79 13.59 17.09 3.05
C LYS A 79 12.60 18.03 3.75
N ALA A 80 11.58 18.50 3.03
CA ALA A 80 10.53 19.34 3.60
C ALA A 80 9.63 18.59 4.60
N ALA A 81 9.36 17.31 4.36
CA ALA A 81 8.59 16.46 5.28
C ALA A 81 9.39 16.03 6.54
N GLY A 82 10.70 16.26 6.54
CA GLY A 82 11.59 16.00 7.68
C GLY A 82 12.10 14.56 7.75
N ALA A 83 12.38 13.93 6.61
CA ALA A 83 13.12 12.67 6.54
C ALA A 83 14.61 12.86 6.86
N ASP A 84 15.21 11.89 7.53
CA ASP A 84 16.62 11.92 7.93
C ASP A 84 17.51 11.20 6.92
N VAL A 85 17.00 10.13 6.31
CA VAL A 85 17.72 9.31 5.33
C VAL A 85 16.81 8.92 4.17
N VAL A 86 17.34 9.01 2.96
CA VAL A 86 16.81 8.35 1.77
C VAL A 86 17.72 7.20 1.40
N PHE A 87 17.23 5.96 1.51
CA PHE A 87 17.90 4.77 0.99
C PHE A 87 17.40 4.48 -0.43
N ALA A 88 18.22 4.77 -1.43
CA ALA A 88 17.88 4.65 -2.85
C ALA A 88 18.86 3.71 -3.58
N PRO A 89 18.85 2.40 -3.26
CA PRO A 89 19.74 1.43 -3.91
C PRO A 89 19.37 1.22 -5.38
N ASP A 90 20.36 0.83 -6.18
CA ASP A 90 20.11 0.33 -7.52
C ASP A 90 19.68 -1.16 -7.50
N GLU A 91 19.27 -1.70 -8.66
CA GLU A 91 18.87 -3.10 -8.77
C GLU A 91 20.01 -4.07 -8.45
N SER A 92 21.26 -3.74 -8.80
CA SER A 92 22.42 -4.60 -8.51
C SER A 92 22.74 -4.70 -7.02
N GLU A 93 22.46 -3.65 -6.25
CA GLU A 93 22.69 -3.64 -4.81
C GLU A 93 21.72 -4.58 -4.08
N LEU A 94 20.43 -4.59 -4.49
CA LEU A 94 19.44 -5.49 -3.90
C LEU A 94 19.41 -6.87 -4.55
N TYR A 95 19.75 -6.98 -5.83
CA TYR A 95 19.73 -8.23 -6.61
C TYR A 95 21.07 -8.43 -7.34
N PRO A 96 22.16 -8.74 -6.61
CA PRO A 96 23.52 -8.77 -7.17
C PRO A 96 23.74 -9.82 -8.26
N ASN A 97 22.91 -10.86 -8.30
CA ASN A 97 22.97 -11.90 -9.34
C ASN A 97 22.00 -11.63 -10.51
N GLY A 98 21.33 -10.47 -10.55
CA GLY A 98 20.28 -10.14 -11.52
C GLY A 98 18.98 -10.95 -11.39
N VAL A 99 18.97 -12.00 -10.56
CA VAL A 99 17.84 -12.89 -10.31
C VAL A 99 17.66 -13.10 -8.81
N GLN A 100 16.40 -13.11 -8.36
CA GLN A 100 16.04 -13.50 -7.00
C GLN A 100 15.68 -14.99 -6.97
N SER A 101 16.43 -15.79 -6.22
CA SER A 101 16.19 -17.25 -6.11
C SER A 101 15.39 -17.63 -4.86
N TYR A 102 15.54 -16.86 -3.77
CA TYR A 102 14.86 -17.12 -2.49
C TYR A 102 13.72 -16.13 -2.30
N PHE A 103 12.56 -16.60 -1.86
CA PHE A 103 11.38 -15.77 -1.70
C PHE A 103 10.76 -15.95 -0.32
N VAL A 104 10.08 -14.91 0.15
CA VAL A 104 9.13 -15.00 1.25
C VAL A 104 7.76 -15.17 0.62
N GLU A 105 7.10 -16.28 0.94
CA GLU A 105 5.84 -16.69 0.32
C GLU A 105 4.68 -16.46 1.30
N PRO A 106 3.79 -15.48 1.06
CA PRO A 106 2.62 -15.28 1.91
C PRO A 106 1.62 -16.45 1.80
N PRO A 107 0.68 -16.61 2.76
CA PRO A 107 -0.35 -17.64 2.67
C PRO A 107 -1.36 -17.33 1.56
N ALA A 108 -2.38 -18.19 1.39
CA ALA A 108 -3.34 -18.16 0.28
C ALA A 108 -3.98 -16.79 -0.02
N ILE A 109 -4.06 -15.88 0.97
CA ILE A 109 -4.56 -14.50 0.77
C ILE A 109 -3.84 -13.76 -0.35
N GLN A 110 -2.59 -14.12 -0.69
CA GLN A 110 -1.87 -13.53 -1.82
C GLN A 110 -2.48 -13.82 -3.20
N ASN A 111 -3.40 -14.78 -3.29
CA ASN A 111 -4.06 -15.19 -4.55
C ASN A 111 -5.52 -14.71 -4.63
N GLU A 112 -5.99 -13.96 -3.62
CA GLU A 112 -7.31 -13.34 -3.58
C GLU A 112 -7.21 -11.83 -3.86
N LEU A 113 -8.36 -11.16 -4.09
CA LEU A 113 -8.44 -9.70 -4.26
C LEU A 113 -7.41 -9.17 -5.28
N CYS A 114 -6.55 -8.21 -4.93
CA CYS A 114 -5.50 -7.70 -5.83
C CYS A 114 -4.54 -8.80 -6.29
N GLY A 115 -4.33 -9.83 -5.48
CA GLY A 115 -3.46 -10.95 -5.78
C GLY A 115 -3.96 -11.82 -6.92
N ARG A 116 -5.30 -11.95 -7.04
CA ARG A 116 -5.94 -12.65 -8.16
C ARG A 116 -5.58 -12.01 -9.51
N SER A 117 -5.58 -10.68 -9.54
CA SER A 117 -5.34 -9.89 -10.75
C SER A 117 -3.85 -9.59 -10.96
N ARG A 118 -3.01 -9.88 -9.96
CA ARG A 118 -1.56 -9.64 -9.99
C ARG A 118 -0.78 -10.85 -9.42
N PRO A 119 -0.78 -12.00 -10.11
CA PRO A 119 -0.11 -13.21 -9.61
C PRO A 119 1.36 -12.96 -9.28
N GLY A 120 1.79 -13.39 -8.09
CA GLY A 120 3.17 -13.21 -7.60
C GLY A 120 3.49 -11.82 -7.04
N HIS A 121 2.58 -10.84 -7.14
CA HIS A 121 2.79 -9.48 -6.64
C HIS A 121 3.16 -9.46 -5.15
N PHE A 122 2.37 -10.10 -4.30
CA PHE A 122 2.61 -10.09 -2.85
C PHE A 122 3.83 -10.92 -2.43
N ARG A 123 4.21 -11.96 -3.18
CA ARG A 123 5.51 -12.64 -2.99
C ARG A 123 6.66 -11.66 -3.23
N GLY A 124 6.57 -10.84 -4.28
CA GLY A 124 7.54 -9.79 -4.58
C GLY A 124 7.61 -8.73 -3.47
N VAL A 125 6.45 -8.28 -2.97
CA VAL A 125 6.33 -7.32 -1.87
C VAL A 125 6.92 -7.88 -0.57
N ALA A 126 6.48 -9.06 -0.13
CA ALA A 126 6.98 -9.69 1.10
C ALA A 126 8.50 -9.93 1.05
N THR A 127 9.01 -10.34 -0.11
CA THR A 127 10.45 -10.55 -0.32
C THR A 127 11.24 -9.25 -0.21
N VAL A 128 10.83 -8.17 -0.89
CA VAL A 128 11.57 -6.91 -0.82
C VAL A 128 11.46 -6.24 0.55
N VAL A 129 10.29 -6.27 1.19
CA VAL A 129 10.10 -5.72 2.54
C VAL A 129 10.96 -6.47 3.56
N THR A 130 11.02 -7.81 3.47
CA THR A 130 11.91 -8.61 4.31
C THR A 130 13.38 -8.23 4.12
N LYS A 131 13.83 -8.01 2.87
CA LYS A 131 15.20 -7.53 2.60
C LYS A 131 15.43 -6.16 3.24
N LEU A 132 14.48 -5.23 3.10
CA LEU A 132 14.59 -3.90 3.69
C LEU A 132 14.64 -3.95 5.23
N PHE A 133 13.81 -4.78 5.88
CA PHE A 133 13.89 -4.99 7.33
C PHE A 133 15.24 -5.57 7.76
N ASN A 134 15.81 -6.52 7.01
CA ASN A 134 17.14 -7.08 7.29
C ASN A 134 18.30 -6.10 7.03
N ILE A 135 18.10 -5.09 6.19
CA ILE A 135 19.12 -4.08 5.85
C ILE A 135 19.06 -2.92 6.84
N VAL A 136 17.86 -2.37 7.04
CA VAL A 136 17.61 -1.15 7.82
C VAL A 136 17.44 -1.46 9.30
N GLN A 137 16.96 -2.65 9.67
CA GLN A 137 16.64 -3.05 11.05
C GLN A 137 15.84 -1.96 11.81
N PRO A 138 14.68 -1.54 11.27
CA PRO A 138 13.88 -0.50 11.89
C PRO A 138 13.17 -1.03 13.14
N ASP A 139 12.91 -0.14 14.11
CA ASP A 139 12.07 -0.45 15.26
C ASP A 139 10.58 -0.42 14.87
N VAL A 140 10.22 0.49 13.97
CA VAL A 140 8.87 0.64 13.44
C VAL A 140 8.88 0.79 11.92
N ALA A 141 7.83 0.33 11.25
CA ALA A 141 7.65 0.57 9.81
C ALA A 141 6.23 1.06 9.50
N CYS A 142 6.14 2.16 8.76
CA CYS A 142 4.88 2.80 8.42
C CYS A 142 4.41 2.39 7.02
N PHE A 143 3.16 1.93 6.92
CA PHE A 143 2.53 1.55 5.66
C PHE A 143 1.13 2.17 5.56
N GLY A 144 0.78 2.64 4.36
CA GLY A 144 -0.53 3.24 4.12
C GLY A 144 -1.65 2.20 4.05
N LYS A 145 -2.77 2.46 4.72
CA LYS A 145 -3.98 1.63 4.67
C LYS A 145 -4.61 1.53 3.28
N LYS A 146 -4.24 2.43 2.35
CA LYS A 146 -4.73 2.40 0.96
C LYS A 146 -4.46 1.04 0.29
N ASP A 147 -3.28 0.47 0.53
CA ASP A 147 -2.89 -0.86 0.06
C ASP A 147 -3.19 -1.89 1.17
N TYR A 148 -4.47 -2.01 1.54
CA TYR A 148 -4.91 -2.74 2.74
C TYR A 148 -4.48 -4.22 2.76
N GLN A 149 -4.55 -4.90 1.61
CA GLN A 149 -4.10 -6.30 1.50
C GLN A 149 -2.57 -6.42 1.66
N GLN A 150 -1.80 -5.44 1.17
CA GLN A 150 -0.35 -5.39 1.41
C GLN A 150 -0.07 -5.22 2.91
N LEU A 151 -0.78 -4.30 3.58
CA LEU A 151 -0.65 -4.10 5.02
C LEU A 151 -0.96 -5.38 5.80
N ALA A 152 -2.03 -6.09 5.46
CA ALA A 152 -2.38 -7.36 6.08
C ALA A 152 -1.31 -8.45 5.86
N VAL A 153 -0.79 -8.58 4.63
CA VAL A 153 0.30 -9.51 4.31
C VAL A 153 1.56 -9.18 5.13
N ILE A 154 1.94 -7.90 5.23
CA ILE A 154 3.13 -7.48 5.97
C ILE A 154 2.95 -7.71 7.48
N LYS A 155 1.78 -7.40 8.04
CA LYS A 155 1.47 -7.68 9.45
C LYS A 155 1.55 -9.17 9.77
N GLY A 156 0.93 -10.01 8.94
CA GLY A 156 1.00 -11.46 9.08
C GLY A 156 2.43 -11.99 8.96
N MET A 157 3.19 -11.51 7.98
CA MET A 157 4.60 -11.86 7.80
C MET A 157 5.47 -11.49 9.02
N VAL A 158 5.32 -10.29 9.56
CA VAL A 158 6.05 -9.84 10.75
C VAL A 158 5.72 -10.71 11.95
N GLN A 159 4.43 -11.01 12.17
CA GLN A 159 3.97 -11.85 13.26
C GLN A 159 4.50 -13.30 13.13
N ASP A 160 4.32 -13.93 11.97
CA ASP A 160 4.67 -15.35 11.77
C ASP A 160 6.19 -15.58 11.78
N LEU A 161 6.96 -14.61 11.28
CA LEU A 161 8.42 -14.68 11.24
C LEU A 161 9.08 -14.12 12.51
N ASN A 162 8.31 -13.74 13.53
CA ASN A 162 8.79 -13.17 14.79
C ASN A 162 9.75 -11.98 14.58
N MET A 163 9.41 -11.11 13.63
CA MET A 163 10.20 -9.92 13.33
C MET A 163 10.00 -8.88 14.42
N ASP A 164 11.10 -8.35 14.94
CA ASP A 164 11.10 -7.27 15.95
C ASP A 164 10.91 -5.90 15.27
N VAL A 165 9.76 -5.72 14.61
CA VAL A 165 9.37 -4.49 13.91
C VAL A 165 7.90 -4.21 14.17
N GLU A 166 7.58 -3.04 14.73
CA GLU A 166 6.20 -2.62 14.91
C GLU A 166 5.63 -2.05 13.60
N ILE A 167 4.50 -2.58 13.12
CA ILE A 167 3.85 -2.09 11.90
C ILE A 167 2.82 -1.01 12.24
N ILE A 168 3.11 0.22 11.83
CA ILE A 168 2.25 1.40 12.03
C ILE A 168 1.36 1.59 10.79
N PRO A 169 0.05 1.32 10.87
CA PRO A 169 -0.86 1.61 9.78
C PRO A 169 -1.16 3.12 9.72
N VAL A 170 -1.08 3.71 8.53
CA VAL A 170 -1.35 5.15 8.34
C VAL A 170 -2.60 5.32 7.49
N GLU A 171 -3.47 6.24 7.91
CA GLU A 171 -4.74 6.51 7.24
C GLU A 171 -4.57 6.95 5.78
N ILE A 172 -5.62 6.72 4.99
CA ILE A 172 -5.64 7.08 3.57
C ILE A 172 -5.77 8.59 3.44
N GLU A 173 -4.77 9.23 2.83
CA GLU A 173 -4.90 10.61 2.39
C GLU A 173 -5.83 10.70 1.18
N ARG A 174 -6.80 11.61 1.24
CA ARG A 174 -7.82 11.82 0.21
C ARG A 174 -7.78 13.24 -0.33
N ALA A 175 -8.05 13.39 -1.62
CA ALA A 175 -8.34 14.70 -2.19
C ALA A 175 -9.66 15.25 -1.62
N GLN A 176 -9.92 16.55 -1.81
CA GLN A 176 -11.19 17.17 -1.40
C GLN A 176 -12.43 16.48 -2.03
N THR A 177 -12.26 15.83 -3.19
CA THR A 177 -13.30 15.06 -3.86
C THR A 177 -13.58 13.69 -3.23
N GLY A 178 -12.80 13.27 -2.21
CA GLY A 178 -12.86 11.94 -1.60
C GLY A 178 -11.98 10.88 -2.25
N LEU A 179 -11.41 11.17 -3.42
CA LEU A 179 -10.49 10.28 -4.14
C LEU A 179 -9.24 9.98 -3.30
N ALA A 180 -8.96 8.70 -3.05
CA ALA A 180 -7.72 8.25 -2.42
C ALA A 180 -6.50 8.64 -3.28
N LEU A 181 -5.52 9.32 -2.67
CA LEU A 181 -4.34 9.80 -3.37
C LEU A 181 -3.40 8.65 -3.77
N SER A 182 -2.89 8.71 -5.00
CA SER A 182 -2.01 7.73 -5.61
C SER A 182 -1.14 8.34 -6.69
N SER A 183 0.10 7.85 -6.83
CA SER A 183 0.97 8.18 -7.97
C SER A 183 0.30 7.89 -9.32
N ARG A 184 -0.60 6.90 -9.37
CA ARG A 184 -1.35 6.52 -10.58
C ARG A 184 -2.49 7.49 -10.92
N ASN A 185 -2.90 8.40 -10.02
CA ASN A 185 -3.94 9.37 -10.36
C ASN A 185 -3.50 10.33 -11.48
N GLY A 186 -2.20 10.55 -11.67
CA GLY A 186 -1.69 11.39 -12.77
C GLY A 186 -1.94 10.82 -14.17
N TYR A 187 -2.42 9.59 -14.29
CA TYR A 187 -2.82 8.98 -15.56
C TYR A 187 -4.28 9.28 -15.94
N LEU A 188 -5.08 9.82 -15.02
CA LEU A 188 -6.47 10.18 -15.26
C LEU A 188 -6.55 11.49 -16.05
N SER A 189 -7.41 11.52 -17.06
CA SER A 189 -7.85 12.77 -17.68
C SER A 189 -8.64 13.64 -16.71
N ALA A 190 -8.87 14.91 -17.05
CA ALA A 190 -9.66 15.82 -16.22
C ALA A 190 -11.09 15.29 -15.97
N GLN A 191 -11.70 14.64 -16.96
CA GLN A 191 -13.03 14.03 -16.83
C GLN A 191 -12.98 12.80 -15.91
N GLU A 192 -12.00 11.93 -16.10
CA GLU A 192 -11.83 10.73 -15.26
C GLU A 192 -11.50 11.11 -13.80
N HIS A 193 -10.80 12.23 -13.57
CA HIS A 193 -10.54 12.74 -12.21
C HIS A 193 -11.82 13.06 -11.45
N VAL A 194 -12.80 13.71 -12.11
CA VAL A 194 -14.11 13.99 -11.50
C VAL A 194 -14.87 12.69 -11.27
N GLN A 195 -14.83 11.79 -12.24
CA GLN A 195 -15.51 10.50 -12.17
C GLN A 195 -14.93 9.58 -11.09
N ALA A 196 -13.62 9.63 -10.84
CA ALA A 196 -12.92 8.76 -9.90
C ALA A 196 -13.46 8.81 -8.46
N ALA A 197 -14.11 9.92 -8.08
CA ALA A 197 -14.79 10.04 -6.78
C ALA A 197 -15.95 9.03 -6.60
N GLN A 198 -16.54 8.54 -7.69
CA GLN A 198 -17.62 7.54 -7.67
C GLN A 198 -17.22 6.26 -6.91
N LEU A 199 -15.95 5.84 -7.01
CA LEU A 199 -15.46 4.66 -6.28
C LEU A 199 -15.62 4.87 -4.76
N SER A 200 -15.05 5.96 -4.24
CA SER A 200 -15.14 6.29 -2.81
C SER A 200 -16.60 6.45 -2.33
N ALA A 201 -17.46 7.04 -3.17
CA ALA A 201 -18.87 7.23 -2.86
C ALA A 201 -19.61 5.88 -2.75
N GLN A 202 -19.34 4.92 -3.63
CA GLN A 202 -19.94 3.59 -3.53
C GLN A 202 -19.49 2.84 -2.28
N LEU A 203 -18.22 2.95 -1.89
CA LEU A 203 -17.73 2.36 -0.65
C LEU A 203 -18.41 2.98 0.57
N GLN A 204 -18.61 4.31 0.56
CA GLN A 204 -19.34 4.99 1.62
C GLN A 204 -20.80 4.54 1.70
N ASN A 205 -21.47 4.39 0.56
CA ASN A 205 -22.85 3.87 0.52
C ASN A 205 -22.96 2.47 1.13
N ILE A 206 -22.01 1.58 0.83
CA ILE A 206 -21.94 0.25 1.45
C ILE A 206 -21.73 0.40 2.96
N ALA A 207 -20.78 1.23 3.39
CA ALA A 207 -20.48 1.45 4.80
C ALA A 207 -21.70 1.95 5.58
N ASP A 208 -22.44 2.90 5.02
CA ASP A 208 -23.63 3.47 5.64
C ASP A 208 -24.78 2.44 5.69
N ALA A 209 -24.97 1.65 4.63
CA ALA A 209 -25.96 0.56 4.63
C ALA A 209 -25.66 -0.50 5.70
N ILE A 210 -24.38 -0.88 5.87
CA ILE A 210 -23.95 -1.82 6.92
C ILE A 210 -24.22 -1.23 8.31
N LYS A 211 -23.88 0.04 8.54
CA LYS A 211 -24.16 0.74 9.81
C LYS A 211 -25.65 0.84 10.12
N LEU A 212 -26.51 0.91 9.09
CA LEU A 212 -27.96 0.87 9.21
C LEU A 212 -28.53 -0.55 9.39
N GLY A 213 -27.67 -1.57 9.48
CA GLY A 213 -28.05 -2.95 9.76
C GLY A 213 -28.26 -3.84 8.54
N ASN A 214 -27.87 -3.41 7.34
CA ASN A 214 -27.91 -4.28 6.17
C ASN A 214 -26.79 -5.32 6.23
N THR A 215 -27.16 -6.58 6.44
CA THR A 215 -26.24 -7.72 6.52
C THR A 215 -26.18 -8.53 5.23
N ASN A 216 -26.87 -8.11 4.16
CA ASN A 216 -26.79 -8.76 2.86
C ASN A 216 -25.58 -8.22 2.07
N PHE A 217 -24.39 -8.59 2.53
CA PHE A 217 -23.11 -8.14 1.98
C PHE A 217 -22.99 -8.40 0.47
N SER A 218 -23.39 -9.58 0.02
CA SER A 218 -23.35 -9.93 -1.41
C SER A 218 -24.23 -9.01 -2.29
N ALA A 219 -25.39 -8.58 -1.79
CA ALA A 219 -26.25 -7.65 -2.52
C ALA A 219 -25.63 -6.25 -2.58
N LEU A 220 -24.99 -5.79 -1.49
CA LEU A 220 -24.29 -4.51 -1.44
C LEU A 220 -23.11 -4.47 -2.43
N GLU A 221 -22.28 -5.52 -2.43
CA GLU A 221 -21.16 -5.69 -3.36
C GLU A 221 -21.64 -5.65 -4.82
N ASN A 222 -22.65 -6.46 -5.16
CA ASN A 222 -23.19 -6.56 -6.52
C ASN A 222 -23.84 -5.25 -6.98
N SER A 223 -24.55 -4.54 -6.10
CA SER A 223 -25.18 -3.27 -6.43
C SER A 223 -24.15 -2.19 -6.74
N ALA A 224 -23.11 -2.08 -5.92
CA ALA A 224 -22.03 -1.12 -6.16
C ALA A 224 -21.26 -1.45 -7.44
N ALA A 225 -20.99 -2.74 -7.69
CA ALA A 225 -20.30 -3.16 -8.91
C ALA A 225 -21.12 -2.83 -10.17
N THR A 226 -22.42 -3.12 -10.15
CA THR A 226 -23.35 -2.81 -11.25
C THR A 226 -23.40 -1.30 -11.51
N TYR A 227 -23.49 -0.49 -10.45
CA TYR A 227 -23.49 0.97 -10.58
C TYR A 227 -22.22 1.47 -11.27
N LEU A 228 -21.04 1.03 -10.83
CA LEU A 228 -19.77 1.45 -11.46
C LEU A 228 -19.69 1.00 -12.92
N GLN A 229 -20.10 -0.25 -13.22
CA GLN A 229 -20.11 -0.77 -14.59
C GLN A 229 -21.01 0.03 -15.53
N GLN A 230 -22.21 0.42 -15.07
CA GLN A 230 -23.13 1.28 -15.83
C GLN A 230 -22.56 2.67 -16.09
N ASN A 231 -21.60 3.11 -15.26
CA ASN A 231 -20.89 4.37 -15.43
C ASN A 231 -19.54 4.20 -16.16
N GLY A 232 -19.30 3.08 -16.83
CA GLY A 232 -18.10 2.91 -17.68
C GLY A 232 -16.85 2.46 -16.94
N TRP A 233 -16.97 1.98 -15.70
CA TRP A 233 -15.88 1.34 -14.99
C TRP A 233 -15.79 -0.15 -15.34
N GLN A 234 -14.58 -0.68 -15.39
CA GLN A 234 -14.36 -2.13 -15.37
C GLN A 234 -14.00 -2.54 -13.93
N VAL A 235 -14.97 -3.10 -13.21
CA VAL A 235 -14.80 -3.53 -11.81
C VAL A 235 -14.01 -4.84 -11.78
N ASP A 236 -12.91 -4.85 -11.03
CA ASP A 236 -12.10 -6.04 -10.74
C ASP A 236 -12.72 -6.79 -9.54
N TYR A 237 -12.92 -6.07 -8.43
CA TYR A 237 -13.68 -6.57 -7.29
C TYR A 237 -14.25 -5.42 -6.44
N ILE A 238 -15.34 -5.71 -5.75
CA ILE A 238 -15.83 -4.99 -4.56
C ILE A 238 -16.18 -6.08 -3.56
N GLU A 239 -15.50 -6.13 -2.43
CA GLU A 239 -15.68 -7.20 -1.45
C GLU A 239 -15.67 -6.65 -0.02
N ILE A 240 -16.56 -7.18 0.81
CA ILE A 240 -16.64 -6.92 2.25
C ILE A 240 -15.95 -8.08 2.97
N ARG A 241 -14.88 -7.75 3.68
CA ARG A 241 -14.04 -8.73 4.39
C ARG A 241 -13.97 -8.41 5.88
N GLN A 242 -13.61 -9.40 6.69
CA GLN A 242 -13.25 -9.19 8.08
C GLN A 242 -11.91 -8.41 8.12
N ALA A 243 -11.86 -7.30 8.85
CA ALA A 243 -10.78 -6.31 8.73
C ALA A 243 -9.38 -6.83 9.09
N GLN A 244 -9.27 -7.79 10.00
CA GLN A 244 -7.98 -8.28 10.49
C GLN A 244 -7.44 -9.46 9.66
N THR A 245 -8.34 -10.35 9.23
CA THR A 245 -8.00 -11.63 8.60
C THR A 245 -8.19 -11.63 7.10
N LEU A 246 -8.93 -10.65 6.57
CA LEU A 246 -9.38 -10.57 5.19
C LEU A 246 -10.21 -11.76 4.70
N THR A 247 -10.73 -12.60 5.61
CA THR A 247 -11.70 -13.64 5.25
C THR A 247 -13.02 -12.99 4.82
N LYS A 248 -13.85 -13.72 4.05
CA LYS A 248 -15.20 -13.25 3.70
C LYS A 248 -15.99 -12.88 4.95
N ALA A 249 -16.57 -11.69 4.95
CA ALA A 249 -17.32 -11.18 6.08
C ALA A 249 -18.49 -12.10 6.45
N GLN A 250 -18.65 -12.33 7.75
CA GLN A 250 -19.78 -13.03 8.36
C GLN A 250 -20.69 -12.02 9.05
N ILE A 251 -21.97 -12.36 9.20
CA ILE A 251 -22.97 -11.47 9.84
C ILE A 251 -22.59 -11.11 11.28
N SER A 252 -21.85 -11.99 11.97
CA SER A 252 -21.35 -11.77 13.32
C SER A 252 -20.16 -10.81 13.42
N ASP A 253 -19.51 -10.47 12.29
CA ASP A 253 -18.32 -9.64 12.29
C ASP A 253 -18.66 -8.19 12.64
N LYS A 254 -17.88 -7.62 13.56
CA LYS A 254 -18.01 -6.22 14.00
C LYS A 254 -16.97 -5.30 13.36
N ASN A 255 -15.85 -5.86 12.92
CA ASN A 255 -14.76 -5.15 12.28
C ASN A 255 -14.68 -5.61 10.83
N LEU A 256 -15.18 -4.76 9.94
CA LEU A 256 -15.27 -5.02 8.51
C LEU A 256 -14.37 -4.06 7.75
N VAL A 257 -13.96 -4.46 6.55
CA VAL A 257 -13.33 -3.60 5.57
C VAL A 257 -13.99 -3.83 4.22
N ILE A 258 -14.39 -2.75 3.57
CA ILE A 258 -14.91 -2.76 2.21
C ILE A 258 -13.72 -2.45 1.30
N LEU A 259 -13.38 -3.37 0.41
CA LEU A 259 -12.22 -3.29 -0.46
C LEU A 259 -12.69 -3.22 -1.90
N ALA A 260 -12.13 -2.33 -2.71
CA ALA A 260 -12.43 -2.28 -4.12
C ALA A 260 -11.21 -2.07 -4.99
N ALA A 261 -11.28 -2.65 -6.19
CA ALA A 261 -10.43 -2.33 -7.31
C ALA A 261 -11.27 -2.23 -8.59
N ALA A 262 -11.03 -1.18 -9.38
CA ALA A 262 -11.71 -0.97 -10.64
C ALA A 262 -10.83 -0.16 -11.59
N ILE A 263 -11.01 -0.37 -12.88
CA ILE A 263 -10.32 0.36 -13.95
C ILE A 263 -11.25 1.45 -14.47
N LEU A 264 -10.73 2.68 -14.53
CA LEU A 264 -11.35 3.83 -15.17
C LEU A 264 -10.44 4.28 -16.31
N GLY A 265 -10.95 4.21 -17.54
CA GLY A 265 -10.13 4.34 -18.74
C GLY A 265 -9.04 3.26 -18.78
N THR A 266 -7.79 3.67 -18.61
CA THR A 266 -6.62 2.77 -18.53
C THR A 266 -6.06 2.62 -17.13
N THR A 267 -6.60 3.35 -16.15
CA THR A 267 -6.02 3.45 -14.80
C THR A 267 -6.75 2.51 -13.84
N ARG A 268 -6.02 1.52 -13.31
CA ARG A 268 -6.53 0.67 -12.21
C ARG A 268 -6.41 1.40 -10.87
N LEU A 269 -7.55 1.75 -10.29
CA LEU A 269 -7.68 2.37 -8.98
C LEU A 269 -8.02 1.33 -7.92
N ILE A 270 -7.59 1.59 -6.68
CA ILE A 270 -7.96 0.82 -5.49
C ILE A 270 -8.40 1.79 -4.40
N ASP A 271 -9.36 1.38 -3.59
CA ASP A 271 -9.81 2.12 -2.42
C ASP A 271 -10.36 1.15 -1.37
N ASN A 272 -10.43 1.59 -0.11
CA ASN A 272 -11.04 0.83 0.97
C ASN A 272 -11.59 1.72 2.09
N ILE A 273 -12.57 1.18 2.83
CA ILE A 273 -13.17 1.82 4.01
C ILE A 273 -13.35 0.77 5.11
N GLU A 274 -12.81 1.05 6.29
CA GLU A 274 -13.08 0.26 7.49
C GLU A 274 -14.44 0.62 8.10
N VAL A 275 -15.16 -0.39 8.58
CA VAL A 275 -16.46 -0.24 9.26
C VAL A 275 -16.40 -0.98 10.58
N ASN A 276 -16.55 -0.24 11.67
CA ASN A 276 -16.68 -0.80 13.02
C ASN A 276 -18.13 -0.66 13.48
N LEU A 277 -18.74 -1.77 13.87
CA LEU A 277 -20.08 -1.83 14.44
C LEU A 277 -19.95 -1.89 15.97
N SER A 278 -20.34 -0.81 16.64
CA SER A 278 -20.19 -0.66 18.10
C SER A 278 -21.28 -1.36 18.93
N HIS A 279 -22.14 -2.17 18.30
CA HIS A 279 -23.30 -2.81 18.92
C HIS A 279 -23.47 -4.22 18.35
#